data_AF-A0A1T5M7D2-F1
#
_entry.id   AF-A0A1T5M7D2-F1
#
_cell.length_a   1.000
_cell.length_b   1.000
_cell.length_c   1.000
_cell.angle_alpha   90.00
_cell.angle_beta   90.00
_cell.angle_gamma   90.00
#
_symmetry.space_group_name_H-M   'P 1'
#
loop_
_entity.id
_entity.type
_entity.pdbx_description
1 polymer ?
#
loop_
_entity_poly.entity_id
_entity_poly.type
_entity_poly.pdbx_seq_one_letter_code
_entity_poly.pdbx_strand_id
1 'polypeptide(L)'
;MMYEQWLHAYGITDEEKVFTFIAMFFFIAAFLFITFILISRFTKNNRQQHEVALRNHFQRSLNAIIIMETTSAVPDSSYRFKIESLKNVMKQSSFARQVMMNQLVALKKTISGSTSKILERIYIELDLHSYSIRKLKRGSWKMKAQGIRELTELNYTDAIHSIRNFLTAKNKTLREETFLALVRLDQDKPLSFLDHYTGELTPWMRINIHYHLSKSDSRRIPDFSQWFTSSNLDVVLFSLSMARQLRQTSAVTKLPELLSHSDVRVVSLTFETITELEAYDLADVVTAKTDTFWNNEKISARLVRCLGRISYTHEHKQAILTYLDHPDYHVRFYATKALYTLDDEARNMLQDFNTEMNGILSGIINHISEPLLQ
;
A
#
# COMPACT_ATOMS: atom_id res chain seq x y z
N MET A 1 -25.26 -28.57 59.57
CA MET A 1 -26.33 -29.09 60.45
C MET A 1 -27.55 -28.19 60.53
N MET A 2 -27.43 -26.92 60.94
CA MET A 2 -28.62 -26.06 61.11
C MET A 2 -29.33 -25.71 59.79
N TYR A 3 -28.60 -25.61 58.67
CA TYR A 3 -29.18 -25.37 57.34
C TYR A 3 -29.96 -26.58 56.79
N GLU A 4 -29.45 -27.79 57.00
CA GLU A 4 -30.10 -29.02 56.54
C GLU A 4 -31.34 -29.37 57.36
N GLN A 5 -31.33 -29.09 58.67
CA GLN A 5 -32.51 -29.27 59.54
C GLN A 5 -33.65 -28.32 59.18
N TRP A 6 -33.35 -27.11 58.68
CA TRP A 6 -34.37 -26.14 58.27
C TRP A 6 -35.05 -26.54 56.95
N LEU A 7 -34.29 -27.11 56.00
CA LEU A 7 -34.81 -27.57 54.71
C LEU A 7 -35.76 -28.78 54.83
N HIS A 8 -35.48 -29.70 55.76
CA HIS A 8 -36.29 -30.89 55.98
C HIS A 8 -37.66 -30.58 56.63
N ALA A 9 -37.75 -29.51 57.42
CA ALA A 9 -38.98 -29.07 58.09
C ALA A 9 -40.01 -28.44 57.13
N TYR A 10 -39.60 -28.05 55.92
CA TYR A 10 -40.44 -27.34 54.94
C TYR A 10 -40.82 -28.19 53.71
N GLY A 11 -40.48 -29.48 53.66
CA GLY A 11 -40.85 -30.37 52.56
C GLY A 11 -40.09 -30.16 51.25
N ILE A 12 -38.92 -29.51 51.30
CA ILE A 12 -38.12 -29.14 50.13
C ILE A 12 -37.41 -30.39 49.58
N THR A 13 -37.82 -30.84 48.39
CA THR A 13 -37.21 -31.99 47.69
C THR A 13 -35.79 -31.66 47.22
N ASP A 14 -34.94 -32.66 46.98
CA ASP A 14 -33.55 -32.41 46.54
C ASP A 14 -33.47 -31.66 45.20
N GLU A 15 -34.50 -31.75 44.36
CA GLU A 15 -34.64 -30.97 43.12
C GLU A 15 -34.78 -29.46 43.38
N GLU A 16 -35.54 -29.06 44.40
CA GLU A 16 -35.72 -27.65 44.77
C GLU A 16 -34.44 -27.03 45.33
N LYS A 17 -33.62 -27.82 46.06
CA LYS A 17 -32.30 -27.38 46.54
C LYS A 17 -31.34 -27.14 45.37
N VAL A 18 -31.35 -28.02 44.37
CA VAL A 18 -30.53 -27.86 43.15
C VAL A 18 -30.98 -26.61 42.38
N PHE A 19 -32.29 -26.41 42.21
CA PHE A 19 -32.82 -25.24 41.51
C PHE A 19 -32.46 -23.92 42.20
N THR A 20 -32.61 -23.85 43.53
CA THR A 20 -32.25 -22.65 44.31
C THR A 20 -30.75 -22.35 44.28
N PHE A 21 -29.89 -23.37 44.31
CA PHE A 21 -28.45 -23.20 44.15
C PHE A 21 -28.08 -22.67 42.76
N ILE A 22 -28.68 -23.22 41.70
CA ILE A 22 -28.47 -22.75 40.32
C ILE A 22 -28.95 -21.31 40.18
N ALA A 23 -30.13 -20.97 40.70
CA ALA A 23 -30.68 -19.62 40.68
C ALA A 23 -29.78 -18.62 41.42
N MET A 24 -29.26 -18.99 42.59
CA MET A 24 -28.32 -18.17 43.36
C MET A 24 -26.99 -17.97 42.63
N PHE A 25 -26.45 -19.03 42.00
CA PHE A 25 -25.26 -18.93 41.16
C PHE A 25 -25.45 -17.94 40.00
N PHE A 26 -26.55 -18.05 39.25
CA PHE A 26 -26.85 -17.14 38.15
C PHE A 26 -27.09 -15.70 38.64
N PHE A 27 -27.72 -15.53 39.80
CA PHE A 27 -27.91 -14.21 40.40
C PHE A 27 -26.57 -13.54 40.76
N ILE A 28 -25.65 -14.30 41.38
CA ILE A 28 -24.30 -13.82 41.72
C ILE A 28 -23.52 -13.52 40.44
N ALA A 29 -23.56 -14.39 39.43
CA ALA A 29 -22.90 -14.18 38.16
C ALA A 29 -23.42 -12.93 37.43
N ALA A 30 -24.75 -12.72 37.42
CA ALA A 30 -25.37 -11.53 36.85
C ALA A 30 -24.96 -10.26 37.62
N PHE A 31 -24.92 -10.30 38.95
CA PHE A 31 -24.47 -9.19 39.78
C PHE A 31 -23.00 -8.83 39.52
N LEU A 32 -22.10 -9.82 39.43
CA LEU A 32 -20.69 -9.62 39.08
C LEU A 32 -20.53 -9.05 37.66
N PHE A 33 -21.34 -9.51 36.71
CA PHE A 33 -21.31 -9.01 35.34
C PHE A 33 -21.77 -7.55 35.25
N ILE A 34 -22.86 -7.19 35.94
CA ILE A 34 -23.37 -5.81 35.97
C ILE A 34 -22.35 -4.87 36.64
N THR A 35 -21.79 -5.27 37.79
CA THR A 35 -20.76 -4.48 38.48
C THR A 35 -19.51 -4.29 37.62
N PHE A 36 -19.05 -5.33 36.91
CA PHE A 36 -17.96 -5.24 35.94
C PHE A 36 -18.26 -4.22 34.82
N ILE A 37 -19.47 -4.26 34.23
CA ILE A 37 -19.88 -3.30 33.20
C ILE A 37 -19.89 -1.87 33.74
N LEU A 38 -20.42 -1.65 34.94
CA LEU A 38 -20.47 -0.32 35.56
C LEU A 38 -19.07 0.23 35.84
N ILE A 39 -18.16 -0.58 36.38
CA ILE A 39 -16.75 -0.19 36.62
C ILE A 39 -16.06 0.12 35.28
N SER A 40 -16.24 -0.73 34.27
CA SER A 40 -15.68 -0.51 32.93
C SER A 40 -16.18 0.78 32.29
N ARG A 41 -17.50 1.05 32.39
CA ARG A 41 -18.08 2.31 31.91
C ARG A 41 -17.58 3.52 32.69
N PHE A 42 -17.51 3.44 34.02
CA PHE A 42 -17.08 4.56 34.86
C PHE A 42 -15.62 4.91 34.61
N THR A 43 -14.73 3.90 34.58
CA THR A 43 -13.31 4.09 34.27
C THR A 43 -13.10 4.62 32.86
N LYS A 44 -13.85 4.12 31.86
CA LYS A 44 -13.82 4.63 30.48
C LYS A 44 -14.31 6.08 30.41
N ASN A 45 -15.41 6.41 31.08
CA ASN A 45 -15.97 7.77 31.09
C ASN A 45 -15.00 8.75 31.77
N ASN A 46 -14.45 8.41 32.93
CA ASN A 46 -13.50 9.27 33.62
C ASN A 46 -12.21 9.47 32.80
N ARG A 47 -11.73 8.40 32.15
CA ARG A 47 -10.60 8.49 31.22
C ARG A 47 -10.91 9.39 30.03
N GLN A 48 -12.11 9.30 29.45
CA GLN A 48 -12.55 10.16 28.36
C GLN A 48 -12.64 11.63 28.78
N GLN A 49 -13.21 11.92 29.95
CA GLN A 49 -13.27 13.29 30.48
C GLN A 49 -11.87 13.86 30.72
N HIS A 50 -10.97 13.06 31.31
CA HIS A 50 -9.58 13.45 31.51
C HIS A 50 -8.85 13.68 30.17
N GLU A 51 -9.10 12.84 29.16
CA GLU A 51 -8.57 13.01 27.81
C GLU A 51 -9.03 14.33 27.18
N VAL A 52 -10.33 14.65 27.28
CA VAL A 52 -10.91 15.88 26.74
C VAL A 52 -10.33 17.11 27.45
N ALA A 53 -10.16 17.06 28.78
CA ALA A 53 -9.56 18.15 29.53
C ALA A 53 -8.10 18.40 29.10
N LEU A 54 -7.29 17.34 29.00
CA LEU A 54 -5.91 17.42 28.50
C LEU A 54 -5.85 17.93 27.07
N ARG A 55 -6.70 17.41 26.18
CA ARG A 55 -6.77 17.83 24.78
C ARG A 55 -7.08 19.33 24.66
N ASN A 56 -8.08 19.81 25.40
CA ASN A 56 -8.46 21.22 25.40
C ASN A 56 -7.32 22.10 25.93
N HIS A 57 -6.64 21.67 26.99
CA HIS A 57 -5.47 22.37 27.53
C HIS A 57 -4.32 22.45 26.50
N PHE A 58 -3.98 21.32 25.88
CA PHE A 58 -2.92 21.27 24.86
C PHE A 58 -3.27 22.06 23.61
N GLN A 59 -4.51 21.98 23.13
CA GLN A 59 -4.96 22.74 21.96
C GLN A 59 -4.85 24.25 22.19
N ARG A 60 -5.31 24.75 23.34
CA ARG A 60 -5.17 26.18 23.69
C ARG A 60 -3.72 26.61 23.74
N SER A 61 -2.86 25.81 24.38
CA SER A 61 -1.43 26.09 24.50
C SER A 61 -0.71 26.06 23.15
N LEU A 62 -0.98 25.07 22.30
CA LEU A 62 -0.41 24.95 20.96
C LEU A 62 -0.82 26.12 20.07
N ASN A 63 -2.11 26.49 20.06
CA ASN A 63 -2.59 27.62 19.28
C ASN A 63 -1.89 28.92 19.71
N ALA A 64 -1.73 29.14 21.01
CA ALA A 64 -0.99 30.29 21.52
C ALA A 64 0.47 30.29 21.02
N ILE A 65 1.16 29.15 21.09
CA ILE A 65 2.56 29.02 20.63
C ILE A 65 2.66 29.29 19.11
N ILE A 66 1.74 28.72 18.32
CA ILE A 66 1.71 28.92 16.87
C ILE A 66 1.52 30.40 16.51
N ILE A 67 0.61 31.10 17.19
CA ILE A 67 0.36 32.53 16.96
C ILE A 67 1.61 33.35 17.32
N MET A 68 2.28 33.02 18.43
CA MET A 68 3.51 33.70 18.87
C MET A 68 4.63 33.58 17.84
N GLU A 69 4.89 32.37 17.34
CA GLU A 69 5.89 32.12 16.29
C GLU A 69 5.54 32.82 14.96
N THR A 70 4.26 32.96 14.65
CA THR A 70 3.83 33.58 13.38
C THR A 70 3.92 35.11 13.41
N THR A 71 3.69 35.72 14.58
CA THR A 71 3.58 37.19 14.71
C THR A 71 4.90 37.90 15.00
N SER A 72 6.00 37.16 15.27
CA SER A 72 7.36 37.69 15.49
C SER A 72 7.51 38.79 16.58
N ALA A 73 6.44 39.09 17.32
CA ALA A 73 6.36 40.25 18.23
C ALA A 73 6.36 39.86 19.71
N VAL A 74 6.65 38.60 20.04
CA VAL A 74 6.53 38.07 21.40
C VAL A 74 7.93 37.74 21.97
N PRO A 75 8.25 38.13 23.22
CA PRO A 75 9.53 37.80 23.83
C PRO A 75 9.81 36.29 23.88
N ASP A 76 11.03 35.87 23.54
CA ASP A 76 11.47 34.47 23.57
C ASP A 76 11.24 33.80 24.94
N SER A 77 11.33 34.58 26.03
CA SER A 77 11.06 34.10 27.39
C SER A 77 9.62 33.57 27.59
N SER A 78 8.63 34.19 26.95
CA SER A 78 7.22 33.76 27.02
C SER A 78 7.00 32.43 26.30
N TYR A 79 7.67 32.26 25.15
CA TYR A 79 7.66 31.01 24.40
C TYR A 79 8.26 29.85 25.21
N ARG A 80 9.47 30.06 25.75
CA ARG A 80 10.18 29.05 26.57
C ARG A 80 9.37 28.63 27.79
N PHE A 81 8.72 29.58 28.47
CA PHE A 81 7.86 29.28 29.61
C PHE A 81 6.68 28.36 29.23
N LYS A 82 6.02 28.61 28.10
CA LYS A 82 4.92 27.75 27.61
C LYS A 82 5.39 26.35 27.25
N ILE A 83 6.55 26.22 26.60
CA ILE A 83 7.15 24.91 26.28
C ILE A 83 7.45 24.12 27.56
N GLU A 84 8.03 24.75 28.58
CA GLU A 84 8.34 24.06 29.84
C GLU A 84 7.06 23.69 30.62
N SER A 85 6.05 24.56 30.62
CA SER A 85 4.73 24.25 31.19
C SER A 85 4.11 23.00 30.53
N LEU A 86 4.14 22.91 29.21
CA LEU A 86 3.69 21.73 28.48
C LEU A 86 4.50 20.48 28.85
N LYS A 87 5.84 20.60 28.92
CA LYS A 87 6.71 19.49 29.36
C LYS A 87 6.32 18.99 30.75
N ASN A 88 6.05 19.88 31.69
CA ASN A 88 5.69 19.51 33.05
C ASN A 88 4.38 18.73 33.10
N VAL A 89 3.35 19.13 32.35
CA VAL A 89 2.10 18.35 32.23
C VAL A 89 2.36 16.97 31.63
N MET A 90 3.20 16.86 30.59
CA MET A 90 3.52 15.58 29.95
C MET A 90 4.47 14.68 30.74
N LYS A 91 5.23 15.23 31.70
CA LYS A 91 6.06 14.44 32.62
C LYS A 91 5.20 13.67 33.63
N GLN A 92 4.04 14.21 34.00
CA GLN A 92 3.15 13.60 35.00
C GLN A 92 2.56 12.25 34.57
N SER A 93 2.28 12.04 33.28
CA SER A 93 1.78 10.73 32.81
C SER A 93 2.12 10.41 31.36
N SER A 94 2.35 9.13 31.07
CA SER A 94 2.48 8.62 29.70
C SER A 94 1.21 8.81 28.88
N PHE A 95 0.04 8.81 29.54
CA PHE A 95 -1.24 9.12 28.93
C PHE A 95 -1.28 10.57 28.42
N ALA A 96 -0.94 11.56 29.25
CA ALA A 96 -0.90 12.97 28.84
C ALA A 96 0.08 13.19 27.69
N ARG A 97 1.26 12.55 27.73
CA ARG A 97 2.22 12.59 26.63
C ARG A 97 1.63 12.02 25.33
N GLN A 98 0.87 10.93 25.41
CA GLN A 98 0.21 10.37 24.23
C GLN A 98 -0.92 11.27 23.70
N VAL A 99 -1.69 11.92 24.58
CA VAL A 99 -2.73 12.87 24.17
C VAL A 99 -2.11 14.06 23.44
N MET A 100 -1.00 14.61 23.94
CA MET A 100 -0.26 15.68 23.26
C MET A 100 0.26 15.23 21.88
N MET A 101 0.85 14.03 21.80
CA MET A 101 1.32 13.45 20.54
C MET A 101 0.18 13.34 19.52
N ASN A 102 -0.96 12.78 19.93
CA ASN A 102 -2.12 12.62 19.06
C ASN A 102 -2.63 13.99 18.57
N GLN A 103 -2.60 15.01 19.43
CA GLN A 103 -2.99 16.37 19.06
C GLN A 103 -2.03 16.98 18.02
N LEU A 104 -0.72 16.83 18.20
CA LEU A 104 0.27 17.29 17.22
C LEU A 104 0.10 16.60 15.86
N VAL A 105 -0.07 15.27 15.86
CA VAL A 105 -0.32 14.51 14.62
C VAL A 105 -1.62 14.97 13.95
N ALA A 106 -2.69 15.18 14.72
CA ALA A 106 -3.97 15.64 14.17
C ALA A 106 -3.84 17.02 13.51
N LEU A 107 -3.19 17.98 14.19
CA LEU A 107 -2.94 19.31 13.64
C LEU A 107 -2.04 19.27 12.40
N LYS A 108 -1.01 18.43 12.41
CA LYS A 108 -0.08 18.27 11.29
C LYS A 108 -0.75 17.72 10.03
N LYS A 109 -1.81 16.92 10.19
CA LYS A 109 -2.61 16.41 9.05
C LYS A 109 -3.51 17.47 8.43
N THR A 110 -3.99 18.43 9.22
CA THR A 110 -4.93 19.46 8.76
C THR A 110 -4.24 20.73 8.28
N ILE A 111 -2.98 20.96 8.67
CA ILE A 111 -2.26 22.22 8.43
C ILE A 111 -1.07 21.97 7.51
N SER A 112 -1.00 22.71 6.39
CA SER A 112 0.12 22.74 5.45
C SER A 112 0.95 24.04 5.57
N GLY A 113 2.10 24.10 4.90
CA GLY A 113 2.93 25.31 4.84
C GLY A 113 3.80 25.56 6.09
N SER A 114 4.08 26.84 6.37
CA SER A 114 5.00 27.30 7.43
C SER A 114 4.58 26.84 8.83
N THR A 115 3.28 26.88 9.14
CA THR A 115 2.74 26.39 10.41
C THR A 115 3.02 24.90 10.62
N SER A 116 3.06 24.11 9.55
CA SER A 116 3.38 22.69 9.66
C SER A 116 4.85 22.46 10.05
N LYS A 117 5.77 23.38 9.73
CA LYS A 117 7.17 23.33 10.18
C LYS A 117 7.33 23.77 11.64
N ILE A 118 6.49 24.70 12.10
CA ILE A 118 6.42 25.05 13.53
C ILE A 118 6.04 23.81 14.36
N LEU A 119 5.06 23.02 13.90
CA LEU A 119 4.66 21.78 14.59
C LEU A 119 5.79 20.74 14.64
N GLU A 120 6.58 20.59 13.57
CA GLU A 120 7.77 19.71 13.55
C GLU A 120 8.80 20.17 14.60
N ARG A 121 9.01 21.48 14.74
CA ARG A 121 9.91 22.03 15.77
C ARG A 121 9.40 21.80 17.18
N ILE A 122 8.12 22.11 17.44
CA ILE A 122 7.48 21.88 18.75
C ILE A 122 7.60 20.40 19.15
N TYR A 123 7.42 19.47 18.20
CA TYR A 123 7.60 18.04 18.45
C TYR A 123 8.99 17.69 18.98
N ILE A 124 10.03 18.29 18.41
CA ILE A 124 11.42 18.09 18.83
C ILE A 124 11.65 18.75 20.18
N GLU A 125 11.26 20.01 20.34
CA GLU A 125 11.48 20.79 21.57
C GLU A 125 10.81 20.17 22.79
N LEU A 126 9.65 19.55 22.61
CA LEU A 126 8.91 18.83 23.65
C LEU A 126 9.47 17.45 23.97
N ASP A 127 10.57 17.02 23.33
CA ASP A 127 11.19 15.70 23.46
C ASP A 127 10.23 14.52 23.11
N LEU A 128 9.25 14.79 22.25
CA LEU A 128 8.27 13.79 21.85
C LEU A 128 8.84 12.80 20.83
N HIS A 129 9.82 13.22 20.02
CA HIS A 129 10.59 12.34 19.13
C HIS A 129 11.26 11.19 19.90
N SER A 130 11.93 11.48 21.01
CA SER A 130 12.52 10.47 21.90
C SER A 130 11.47 9.49 22.43
N TYR A 131 10.24 9.96 22.69
CA TYR A 131 9.16 9.08 23.12
C TYR A 131 8.72 8.10 22.02
N SER A 132 8.58 8.56 20.78
CA SER A 132 8.26 7.68 19.65
C SER A 132 9.41 6.70 19.35
N ILE A 133 10.67 7.13 19.45
CA ILE A 133 11.85 6.24 19.32
C ILE A 133 11.86 5.16 20.42
N ARG A 134 11.52 5.52 21.66
CA ARG A 134 11.41 4.53 22.77
C ARG A 134 10.37 3.45 22.48
N LYS A 135 9.27 3.78 21.78
CA LYS A 135 8.27 2.79 21.35
C LYS A 135 8.86 1.79 20.37
N LEU A 136 9.73 2.22 19.45
CA LEU A 136 10.42 1.32 18.51
C LEU A 136 11.28 0.29 19.24
N LYS A 137 11.97 0.70 20.31
CA LYS A 137 12.88 -0.17 21.08
C LYS A 137 12.16 -1.15 22.00
N ARG A 138 11.17 -0.69 22.78
CA ARG A 138 10.58 -1.47 23.89
C ARG A 138 9.10 -1.84 23.71
N GLY A 139 8.45 -1.36 22.66
CA GLY A 139 7.01 -1.55 22.47
C GLY A 139 6.64 -2.93 21.93
N SER A 140 5.38 -3.32 22.14
CA SER A 140 4.75 -4.38 21.33
C SER A 140 4.70 -3.96 19.86
N TRP A 141 4.44 -4.89 18.94
CA TRP A 141 4.33 -4.56 17.50
C TRP A 141 3.34 -3.42 17.23
N LYS A 142 2.24 -3.32 18.01
CA LYS A 142 1.25 -2.24 17.93
C LYS A 142 1.87 -0.89 18.30
N MET A 143 2.63 -0.85 19.40
CA MET A 143 3.30 0.37 19.86
C MET A 143 4.43 0.77 18.91
N LYS A 144 5.16 -0.20 18.35
CA LYS A 144 6.19 0.07 17.33
C LYS A 144 5.55 0.71 16.09
N ALA A 145 4.48 0.12 15.56
CA ALA A 145 3.75 0.65 14.42
C ALA A 145 3.24 2.07 14.68
N GLN A 146 2.67 2.31 15.87
CA GLN A 146 2.27 3.65 16.29
C GLN A 146 3.44 4.63 16.37
N GLY A 147 4.60 4.21 16.92
CA GLY A 147 5.80 5.05 16.99
C GLY A 147 6.33 5.42 15.60
N ILE A 148 6.37 4.46 14.67
CA ILE A 148 6.75 4.70 13.27
C ILE A 148 5.81 5.73 12.64
N ARG A 149 4.49 5.56 12.82
CA ARG A 149 3.48 6.49 12.31
C ARG A 149 3.68 7.90 12.85
N GLU A 150 3.88 8.04 14.16
CA GLU A 150 4.12 9.35 14.79
C GLU A 150 5.36 10.05 14.23
N LEU A 151 6.48 9.33 14.10
CA LEU A 151 7.72 9.85 13.52
C LEU A 151 7.52 10.28 12.06
N THR A 152 6.73 9.50 11.31
CA THR A 152 6.43 9.75 9.89
C THR A 152 5.53 10.97 9.70
N GLU A 153 4.44 11.08 10.45
CA GLU A 153 3.50 12.19 10.32
C GLU A 153 4.12 13.51 10.78
N LEU A 154 5.02 13.46 11.76
CA LEU A 154 5.75 14.62 12.28
C LEU A 154 7.12 14.82 11.59
N ASN A 155 7.34 14.15 10.46
CA ASN A 155 8.47 14.35 9.55
C ASN A 155 9.85 14.28 10.24
N TYR A 156 10.04 13.34 11.17
CA TYR A 156 11.30 13.16 11.89
C TYR A 156 12.20 12.15 11.18
N THR A 157 13.14 12.67 10.38
CA THR A 157 14.01 11.90 9.47
C THR A 157 15.10 11.10 10.17
N ASP A 158 15.60 11.54 11.34
CA ASP A 158 16.72 10.87 12.02
C ASP A 158 16.37 9.45 12.49
N ALA A 159 15.08 9.10 12.53
CA ALA A 159 14.62 7.76 12.88
C ALA A 159 14.67 6.74 11.73
N ILE A 160 14.99 7.13 10.48
CA ILE A 160 14.97 6.24 9.30
C ILE A 160 15.77 4.95 9.55
N HIS A 161 16.98 5.07 10.10
CA HIS A 161 17.83 3.91 10.38
C HIS A 161 17.18 2.95 11.38
N SER A 162 16.53 3.48 12.43
CA SER A 162 15.81 2.67 13.42
C SER A 162 14.55 2.03 12.83
N ILE A 163 13.87 2.73 11.92
CA ILE A 163 12.65 2.27 11.25
C ILE A 163 12.96 1.11 10.29
N ARG A 164 14.08 1.19 9.55
CA ARG A 164 14.49 0.17 8.55
C ARG A 164 14.58 -1.24 9.11
N ASN A 165 14.86 -1.39 10.41
CA ASN A 165 14.91 -2.68 11.11
C ASN A 165 13.58 -3.46 11.11
N PHE A 166 12.47 -2.83 10.73
CA PHE A 166 11.14 -3.44 10.72
C PHE A 166 10.63 -3.82 9.33
N LEU A 167 11.45 -3.67 8.28
CA LEU A 167 11.11 -4.03 6.90
C LEU A 167 10.68 -5.49 6.73
N THR A 168 11.31 -6.39 7.47
CA THR A 168 11.03 -7.83 7.45
C THR A 168 10.25 -8.28 8.68
N ALA A 169 9.60 -7.34 9.40
CA ALA A 169 8.81 -7.68 10.57
C ALA A 169 7.72 -8.70 10.23
N LYS A 170 7.53 -9.72 11.08
CA LYS A 170 6.50 -10.75 10.91
C LYS A 170 5.09 -10.16 10.84
N ASN A 171 4.83 -9.12 11.64
CA ASN A 171 3.53 -8.46 11.67
C ASN A 171 3.33 -7.56 10.45
N LYS A 172 2.29 -7.84 9.67
CA LYS A 172 1.93 -7.11 8.45
C LYS A 172 1.77 -5.60 8.67
N THR A 173 1.00 -5.19 9.68
CA THR A 173 0.74 -3.77 9.95
C THR A 173 2.02 -3.00 10.31
N LEU A 174 2.87 -3.57 11.17
CA LEU A 174 4.16 -2.95 11.50
C LEU A 174 5.03 -2.79 10.27
N ARG A 175 5.07 -3.82 9.43
CA ARG A 175 5.82 -3.81 8.17
C ARG A 175 5.27 -2.76 7.19
N GLU A 176 3.96 -2.66 7.02
CA GLU A 176 3.31 -1.64 6.16
C GLU A 176 3.57 -0.20 6.65
N GLU A 177 3.51 0.06 7.96
CA GLU A 177 3.89 1.38 8.50
C GLU A 177 5.37 1.69 8.25
N THR A 178 6.23 0.67 8.32
CA THR A 178 7.67 0.82 8.04
C THR A 178 7.89 1.24 6.59
N PHE A 179 7.20 0.61 5.65
CA PHE A 179 7.28 0.99 4.23
C PHE A 179 6.83 2.42 4.00
N LEU A 180 5.65 2.78 4.51
CA LEU A 180 5.11 4.12 4.37
C LEU A 180 6.08 5.17 4.94
N ALA A 181 6.70 4.86 6.08
CA ALA A 181 7.68 5.73 6.71
C ALA A 181 8.92 5.92 5.84
N LEU A 182 9.49 4.85 5.28
CA LEU A 182 10.67 4.96 4.42
C LEU A 182 10.38 5.76 3.16
N VAL A 183 9.26 5.50 2.49
CA VAL A 183 8.86 6.23 1.27
C VAL A 183 8.63 7.72 1.55
N ARG A 184 8.16 8.09 2.75
CA ARG A 184 7.85 9.48 3.12
C ARG A 184 9.03 10.24 3.71
N LEU A 185 9.89 9.58 4.49
CA LEU A 185 10.97 10.23 5.24
C LEU A 185 12.31 10.20 4.51
N ASP A 186 12.60 9.15 3.75
CA ASP A 186 13.86 9.00 3.02
C ASP A 186 13.80 9.83 1.73
N GLN A 187 14.24 11.09 1.82
CA GLN A 187 14.18 12.04 0.71
C GLN A 187 15.18 11.75 -0.40
N ASP A 188 16.25 11.02 -0.09
CA ASP A 188 17.35 10.72 -1.01
C ASP A 188 17.05 9.45 -1.81
N LYS A 189 16.64 8.36 -1.13
CA LYS A 189 16.38 7.06 -1.77
C LYS A 189 15.15 6.36 -1.18
N PRO A 190 13.94 6.88 -1.42
CA PRO A 190 12.68 6.40 -0.81
C PRO A 190 12.37 4.93 -1.09
N LEU A 191 12.91 4.39 -2.18
CA LEU A 191 12.69 3.01 -2.63
C LEU A 191 13.91 2.09 -2.50
N SER A 192 15.01 2.56 -1.89
CA SER A 192 16.24 1.75 -1.67
C SER A 192 16.00 0.46 -0.91
N PHE A 193 14.90 0.35 -0.16
CA PHE A 193 14.56 -0.87 0.55
C PHE A 193 14.24 -2.03 -0.41
N LEU A 194 13.81 -1.75 -1.66
CA LEU A 194 13.46 -2.78 -2.65
C LEU A 194 14.67 -3.62 -3.07
N ASP A 195 15.88 -3.06 -3.01
CA ASP A 195 17.14 -3.73 -3.37
C ASP A 195 17.32 -5.08 -2.65
N HIS A 196 16.88 -5.15 -1.39
CA HIS A 196 17.07 -6.31 -0.52
C HIS A 196 15.75 -6.83 0.05
N TYR A 197 14.60 -6.43 -0.51
CA TYR A 197 13.31 -6.79 0.06
C TYR A 197 12.89 -8.20 -0.30
N THR A 198 12.72 -9.05 0.72
CA THR A 198 12.36 -10.47 0.56
C THR A 198 10.90 -10.78 0.94
N GLY A 199 10.13 -9.80 1.40
CA GLY A 199 8.73 -10.00 1.79
C GLY A 199 7.73 -9.79 0.64
N GLU A 200 6.46 -10.00 0.93
CA GLU A 200 5.36 -9.72 -0.02
C GLU A 200 5.15 -8.20 -0.18
N LEU A 201 4.96 -7.73 -1.41
CA LEU A 201 4.50 -6.36 -1.67
C LEU A 201 2.97 -6.32 -1.68
N THR A 202 2.37 -5.95 -0.54
CA THR A 202 0.90 -5.95 -0.40
C THR A 202 0.24 -4.91 -1.31
N PRO A 203 -1.02 -5.09 -1.74
CA PRO A 203 -1.71 -4.10 -2.58
C PRO A 203 -1.74 -2.70 -1.96
N TRP A 204 -1.89 -2.61 -0.63
CA TRP A 204 -1.82 -1.35 0.11
C TRP A 204 -0.47 -0.66 -0.04
N MET A 205 0.64 -1.40 0.05
CA MET A 205 1.98 -0.86 -0.16
C MET A 205 2.15 -0.33 -1.59
N ARG A 206 1.72 -1.10 -2.60
CA ARG A 206 1.82 -0.70 -4.01
C ARG A 206 1.06 0.61 -4.28
N ILE A 207 -0.17 0.73 -3.77
CA ILE A 207 -0.99 1.95 -3.89
C ILE A 207 -0.30 3.15 -3.22
N ASN A 208 0.22 2.98 -2.00
CA ASN A 208 0.88 4.09 -1.29
C ASN A 208 2.16 4.53 -1.99
N ILE A 209 2.99 3.59 -2.45
CA ILE A 209 4.20 3.92 -3.21
C ILE A 209 3.80 4.72 -4.46
N HIS A 210 2.84 4.23 -5.24
CA HIS A 210 2.36 4.93 -6.43
C HIS A 210 1.85 6.35 -6.11
N TYR A 211 1.01 6.49 -5.07
CA TYR A 211 0.48 7.79 -4.62
C TYR A 211 1.57 8.77 -4.20
N HIS A 212 2.61 8.30 -3.50
CA HIS A 212 3.71 9.15 -3.07
C HIS A 212 4.61 9.56 -4.24
N LEU A 213 4.87 8.64 -5.16
CA LEU A 213 5.67 8.93 -6.36
C LEU A 213 4.96 9.92 -7.29
N SER A 214 3.64 9.79 -7.47
CA SER A 214 2.88 10.72 -8.32
C SER A 214 2.83 12.16 -7.80
N LYS A 215 3.13 12.36 -6.50
CA LYS A 215 3.24 13.67 -5.85
C LYS A 215 4.68 14.16 -5.69
N SER A 216 5.65 13.28 -5.94
CA SER A 216 7.06 13.59 -5.78
C SER A 216 7.60 14.29 -7.04
N ASP A 217 8.72 14.98 -6.90
CA ASP A 217 9.46 15.50 -8.04
C ASP A 217 9.89 14.35 -8.96
N SER A 218 9.54 14.42 -10.24
CA SER A 218 9.83 13.36 -11.22
C SER A 218 11.32 13.07 -11.34
N ARG A 219 12.19 14.05 -11.06
CA ARG A 219 13.65 13.90 -11.07
C ARG A 219 14.19 12.99 -9.96
N ARG A 220 13.40 12.77 -8.91
CA ARG A 220 13.76 11.90 -7.76
C ARG A 220 13.22 10.49 -7.90
N ILE A 221 12.41 10.22 -8.91
CA ILE A 221 11.87 8.89 -9.15
C ILE A 221 12.98 8.03 -9.77
N PRO A 222 13.40 6.93 -9.12
CA PRO A 222 14.43 6.07 -9.66
C PRO A 222 13.93 5.32 -10.89
N ASP A 223 14.86 4.86 -11.73
CA ASP A 223 14.54 3.92 -12.80
C ASP A 223 14.17 2.56 -12.20
N PHE A 224 12.93 2.11 -12.43
CA PHE A 224 12.44 0.83 -11.92
C PHE A 224 13.10 -0.38 -12.59
N SER A 225 13.77 -0.18 -13.73
CA SER A 225 14.52 -1.22 -14.44
C SER A 225 15.65 -1.82 -13.59
N GLN A 226 16.12 -1.13 -12.55
CA GLN A 226 17.14 -1.65 -11.64
C GLN A 226 16.67 -2.85 -10.80
N TRP A 227 15.36 -3.07 -10.67
CA TRP A 227 14.77 -4.16 -9.88
C TRP A 227 14.20 -5.31 -10.71
N PHE A 228 14.37 -5.28 -12.03
CA PHE A 228 13.90 -6.36 -12.91
C PHE A 228 14.59 -7.70 -12.64
N THR A 229 15.81 -7.67 -12.11
CA THR A 229 16.60 -8.86 -11.74
C THR A 229 16.46 -9.25 -10.27
N SER A 230 15.50 -8.66 -9.53
CA SER A 230 15.28 -8.99 -8.12
C SER A 230 14.90 -10.47 -7.96
N SER A 231 15.43 -11.12 -6.91
CA SER A 231 15.01 -12.48 -6.54
C SER A 231 13.56 -12.54 -6.06
N ASN A 232 12.96 -11.40 -5.73
CA ASN A 232 11.59 -11.31 -5.27
C ASN A 232 10.66 -11.01 -6.43
N LEU A 233 9.85 -12.01 -6.81
CA LEU A 233 8.92 -11.90 -7.92
C LEU A 233 7.92 -10.74 -7.78
N ASP A 234 7.45 -10.46 -6.56
CA ASP A 234 6.54 -9.33 -6.32
C ASP A 234 7.21 -8.00 -6.65
N VAL A 235 8.50 -7.88 -6.33
CA VAL A 235 9.30 -6.68 -6.65
C VAL A 235 9.49 -6.55 -8.15
N VAL A 236 9.78 -7.63 -8.87
CA VAL A 236 9.87 -7.64 -10.35
C VAL A 236 8.56 -7.18 -10.98
N LEU A 237 7.43 -7.79 -10.61
CA LEU A 237 6.11 -7.45 -11.15
C LEU A 237 5.69 -6.01 -10.83
N PHE A 238 5.96 -5.57 -9.59
CA PHE A 238 5.71 -4.19 -9.19
C PHE A 238 6.56 -3.21 -9.98
N SER A 239 7.83 -3.52 -10.18
CA SER A 239 8.77 -2.62 -10.88
C SER A 239 8.43 -2.49 -12.35
N LEU A 240 8.07 -3.60 -13.02
CA LEU A 240 7.52 -3.58 -14.38
C LEU A 240 6.25 -2.71 -14.46
N SER A 241 5.33 -2.89 -13.52
CA SER A 241 4.08 -2.11 -13.48
C SER A 241 4.34 -0.61 -13.30
N MET A 242 5.30 -0.24 -12.44
CA MET A 242 5.67 1.14 -12.20
C MET A 242 6.41 1.75 -13.39
N ALA A 243 7.36 1.04 -14.00
CA ALA A 243 8.05 1.48 -15.22
C ALA A 243 7.06 1.79 -16.35
N ARG A 244 6.06 0.91 -16.53
CA ARG A 244 4.95 1.08 -17.46
C ARG A 244 4.10 2.30 -17.13
N GLN A 245 3.57 2.39 -15.90
CA GLN A 245 2.68 3.48 -15.48
C GLN A 245 3.35 4.86 -15.53
N LEU A 246 4.64 4.93 -15.23
CA LEU A 246 5.44 6.15 -15.26
C LEU A 246 6.08 6.42 -16.63
N ARG A 247 5.81 5.57 -17.63
CA ARG A 247 6.35 5.65 -19.00
C ARG A 247 7.88 5.80 -19.04
N GLN A 248 8.59 5.00 -18.25
CA GLN A 248 10.05 5.05 -18.17
C GLN A 248 10.71 4.38 -19.38
N THR A 249 11.05 5.17 -20.40
CA THR A 249 11.71 4.68 -21.62
C THR A 249 13.09 4.09 -21.37
N SER A 250 13.79 4.51 -20.30
CA SER A 250 15.08 3.92 -19.90
C SER A 250 14.98 2.43 -19.60
N ALA A 251 13.80 1.95 -19.18
CA ALA A 251 13.57 0.55 -18.86
C ALA A 251 13.54 -0.37 -20.09
N VAL A 252 13.29 0.17 -21.30
CA VAL A 252 13.15 -0.60 -22.55
C VAL A 252 14.35 -1.51 -22.78
N THR A 253 15.56 -0.99 -22.53
CA THR A 253 16.82 -1.72 -22.72
C THR A 253 16.93 -3.03 -21.94
N LYS A 254 16.20 -3.19 -20.83
CA LYS A 254 16.24 -4.38 -19.97
C LYS A 254 15.02 -5.31 -20.13
N LEU A 255 13.99 -4.90 -20.88
CA LEU A 255 12.80 -5.72 -21.12
C LEU A 255 13.10 -7.04 -21.86
N PRO A 256 14.03 -7.11 -22.83
CA PRO A 256 14.33 -8.35 -23.55
C PRO A 256 14.69 -9.54 -22.64
N GLU A 257 15.44 -9.29 -21.57
CA GLU A 257 15.86 -10.33 -20.62
C GLU A 257 14.66 -10.97 -19.91
N LEU A 258 13.62 -10.18 -19.63
CA LEU A 258 12.41 -10.61 -18.94
C LEU A 258 11.48 -11.48 -19.79
N LEU A 259 11.60 -11.42 -21.12
CA LEU A 259 10.88 -12.31 -22.02
C LEU A 259 11.31 -13.77 -21.88
N SER A 260 12.45 -14.06 -21.24
CA SER A 260 12.92 -15.42 -20.98
C SER A 260 12.72 -15.85 -19.51
N HIS A 261 11.94 -15.08 -18.74
CA HIS A 261 11.71 -15.35 -17.32
C HIS A 261 10.82 -16.59 -17.11
N SER A 262 11.08 -17.36 -16.05
CA SER A 262 10.35 -18.62 -15.76
C SER A 262 8.88 -18.40 -15.40
N ASP A 263 8.56 -17.27 -14.75
CA ASP A 263 7.20 -16.91 -14.38
C ASP A 263 6.46 -16.23 -15.54
N VAL A 264 5.38 -16.86 -15.99
CA VAL A 264 4.49 -16.40 -17.07
C VAL A 264 3.92 -15.00 -16.82
N ARG A 265 3.71 -14.60 -15.57
CA ARG A 265 3.17 -13.26 -15.24
C ARG A 265 4.18 -12.17 -15.58
N VAL A 266 5.47 -12.44 -15.40
CA VAL A 266 6.55 -11.50 -15.74
C VAL A 266 6.61 -11.35 -17.25
N VAL A 267 6.63 -12.45 -18.00
CA VAL A 267 6.63 -12.44 -19.47
C VAL A 267 5.40 -11.70 -20.01
N SER A 268 4.22 -12.03 -19.50
CA SER A 268 2.95 -11.38 -19.84
C SER A 268 2.99 -9.87 -19.63
N LEU A 269 3.43 -9.42 -18.45
CA LEU A 269 3.53 -8.01 -18.12
C LEU A 269 4.63 -7.30 -18.91
N THR A 270 5.68 -8.01 -19.29
CA THR A 270 6.76 -7.49 -20.15
C THR A 270 6.20 -7.14 -21.53
N PHE A 271 5.44 -8.03 -22.17
CA PHE A 271 4.78 -7.70 -23.45
C PHE A 271 3.84 -6.50 -23.34
N GLU A 272 3.04 -6.42 -22.28
CA GLU A 272 2.17 -5.25 -22.02
C GLU A 272 3.00 -3.97 -21.84
N THR A 273 4.16 -4.05 -21.18
CA THR A 273 5.06 -2.92 -20.97
C THR A 273 5.72 -2.47 -22.28
N ILE A 274 6.22 -3.40 -23.09
CA ILE A 274 6.78 -3.11 -24.44
C ILE A 274 5.73 -2.40 -25.30
N THR A 275 4.50 -2.90 -25.27
CA THR A 275 3.37 -2.35 -26.04
C THR A 275 3.06 -0.91 -25.63
N GLU A 276 2.96 -0.64 -24.32
CA GLU A 276 2.56 0.69 -23.82
C GLU A 276 3.68 1.74 -23.85
N LEU A 277 4.94 1.30 -23.82
CA LEU A 277 6.10 2.17 -24.01
C LEU A 277 6.42 2.41 -25.49
N GLU A 278 5.69 1.78 -26.41
CA GLU A 278 5.89 1.90 -27.87
C GLU A 278 7.35 1.60 -28.25
N ALA A 279 7.90 0.53 -27.68
CA ALA A 279 9.29 0.12 -27.90
C ALA A 279 9.47 -0.59 -29.26
N TYR A 280 9.43 0.20 -30.34
CA TYR A 280 9.58 -0.28 -31.73
C TYR A 280 10.90 -1.01 -31.96
N ASP A 281 11.97 -0.60 -31.26
CA ASP A 281 13.30 -1.22 -31.29
C ASP A 281 13.30 -2.68 -30.83
N LEU A 282 12.27 -3.12 -30.11
CA LEU A 282 12.13 -4.50 -29.64
C LEU A 282 11.29 -5.40 -30.56
N ALA A 283 10.81 -4.90 -31.69
CA ALA A 283 9.94 -5.67 -32.59
C ALA A 283 10.62 -6.94 -33.14
N ASP A 284 11.91 -6.87 -33.51
CA ASP A 284 12.69 -8.03 -33.96
C ASP A 284 12.82 -9.07 -32.82
N VAL A 285 13.09 -8.59 -31.60
CA VAL A 285 13.24 -9.43 -30.40
C VAL A 285 11.94 -10.17 -30.07
N VAL A 286 10.81 -9.48 -30.15
CA VAL A 286 9.48 -10.07 -29.93
C VAL A 286 9.16 -11.09 -31.02
N THR A 287 9.50 -10.79 -32.27
CA THR A 287 9.30 -11.70 -33.41
C THR A 287 10.11 -12.98 -33.27
N ALA A 288 11.35 -12.92 -32.78
CA ALA A 288 12.17 -14.10 -32.49
C ALA A 288 11.60 -15.02 -31.38
N LYS A 289 10.59 -14.58 -30.63
CA LYS A 289 9.96 -15.34 -29.52
C LYS A 289 8.63 -16.00 -29.90
N THR A 290 8.15 -15.86 -31.13
CA THR A 290 6.86 -16.43 -31.57
C THR A 290 6.77 -17.93 -31.32
N ASP A 291 7.77 -18.68 -31.78
CA ASP A 291 7.83 -20.15 -31.67
C ASP A 291 7.92 -20.61 -30.20
N THR A 292 8.57 -19.81 -29.35
CA THR A 292 8.75 -20.13 -27.92
C THR A 292 7.40 -20.16 -27.19
N PHE A 293 6.48 -19.28 -27.58
CA PHE A 293 5.21 -19.09 -26.86
C PHE A 293 4.00 -19.67 -27.56
N TRP A 294 4.15 -20.25 -28.74
CA TRP A 294 3.05 -20.83 -29.54
C TRP A 294 2.06 -21.65 -28.70
N ASN A 295 2.55 -22.59 -27.88
CA ASN A 295 1.72 -23.47 -27.06
C ASN A 295 1.04 -22.78 -25.85
N ASN A 296 1.34 -21.51 -25.57
CA ASN A 296 0.74 -20.75 -24.48
C ASN A 296 -0.20 -19.68 -25.04
N GLU A 297 -1.46 -20.04 -25.23
CA GLU A 297 -2.51 -19.19 -25.81
C GLU A 297 -2.56 -17.78 -25.21
N LYS A 298 -2.44 -17.66 -23.88
CA LYS A 298 -2.49 -16.38 -23.16
C LYS A 298 -1.28 -15.48 -23.45
N ILE A 299 -0.11 -16.07 -23.65
CA ILE A 299 1.10 -15.33 -24.02
C ILE A 299 1.09 -15.03 -25.52
N SER A 300 0.75 -16.01 -26.36
CA SER A 300 0.59 -15.85 -27.81
C SER A 300 -0.33 -14.66 -28.14
N ALA A 301 -1.50 -14.57 -27.50
CA ALA A 301 -2.42 -13.45 -27.69
C ALA A 301 -1.80 -12.08 -27.33
N ARG A 302 -0.97 -12.03 -26.28
CA ARG A 302 -0.28 -10.79 -25.86
C ARG A 302 0.89 -10.44 -26.77
N LEU A 303 1.67 -11.43 -27.17
CA LEU A 303 2.77 -11.28 -28.11
C LEU A 303 2.25 -10.72 -29.43
N VAL A 304 1.19 -11.32 -29.98
CA VAL A 304 0.53 -10.86 -31.21
C VAL A 304 0.00 -9.44 -31.07
N ARG A 305 -0.64 -9.11 -29.94
CA ARG A 305 -1.09 -7.74 -29.65
C ARG A 305 0.08 -6.76 -29.57
N CYS A 306 1.21 -7.19 -29.01
CA CYS A 306 2.44 -6.41 -28.91
C CYS A 306 2.98 -6.10 -30.30
N LEU A 307 3.17 -7.13 -31.14
CA LEU A 307 3.57 -6.97 -32.55
C LEU A 307 2.59 -6.06 -33.30
N GLY A 308 1.28 -6.22 -33.12
CA GLY A 308 0.27 -5.33 -33.71
C GLY A 308 0.42 -3.83 -33.40
N ARG A 309 1.23 -3.45 -32.40
CA ARG A 309 1.52 -2.05 -32.05
C ARG A 309 2.93 -1.61 -32.41
N ILE A 310 3.91 -2.51 -32.32
CA ILE A 310 5.33 -2.17 -32.51
C ILE A 310 5.89 -2.61 -33.87
N SER A 311 5.15 -3.41 -34.65
CA SER A 311 5.60 -3.91 -35.95
C SER A 311 5.62 -2.81 -37.01
N TYR A 312 6.71 -2.76 -37.78
CA TYR A 312 6.88 -1.85 -38.91
C TYR A 312 7.48 -2.51 -40.18
N THR A 313 8.02 -3.72 -40.08
CA THR A 313 8.61 -4.45 -41.23
C THR A 313 7.66 -5.49 -41.80
N HIS A 314 7.87 -5.90 -43.05
CA HIS A 314 7.14 -7.01 -43.67
C HIS A 314 7.35 -8.33 -42.92
N GLU A 315 8.56 -8.58 -42.40
CA GLU A 315 8.87 -9.79 -41.62
C GLU A 315 8.03 -9.88 -40.34
N HIS A 316 7.86 -8.77 -39.62
CA HIS A 316 7.00 -8.75 -38.43
C HIS A 316 5.53 -9.03 -38.79
N LYS A 317 5.05 -8.52 -39.93
CA LYS A 317 3.68 -8.77 -40.40
C LYS A 317 3.50 -10.23 -40.77
N GLN A 318 4.48 -10.83 -41.45
CA GLN A 318 4.50 -12.26 -41.76
C GLN A 318 4.45 -13.11 -40.48
N ALA A 319 5.18 -12.71 -39.44
CA ALA A 319 5.15 -13.39 -38.14
C ALA A 319 3.80 -13.28 -37.43
N ILE A 320 3.04 -12.19 -37.60
CA ILE A 320 1.66 -12.11 -37.10
C ILE A 320 0.73 -13.01 -37.94
N LEU A 321 0.96 -13.07 -39.26
CA LEU A 321 0.15 -13.84 -40.20
C LEU A 321 0.11 -15.34 -39.83
N THR A 322 1.22 -15.91 -39.36
CA THR A 322 1.26 -17.33 -38.93
C THR A 322 0.28 -17.64 -37.79
N TYR A 323 -0.06 -16.65 -36.94
CA TYR A 323 -1.02 -16.83 -35.85
C TYR A 323 -2.49 -16.82 -36.32
N LEU A 324 -2.77 -16.52 -37.59
CA LEU A 324 -4.12 -16.65 -38.14
C LEU A 324 -4.58 -18.11 -38.23
N ASP A 325 -3.65 -19.07 -38.25
CA ASP A 325 -3.94 -20.52 -38.23
C ASP A 325 -3.78 -21.14 -36.82
N HIS A 326 -3.61 -20.31 -35.78
CA HIS A 326 -3.45 -20.80 -34.42
C HIS A 326 -4.70 -21.58 -33.94
N PRO A 327 -4.59 -22.70 -33.19
CA PRO A 327 -5.75 -23.50 -32.77
C PRO A 327 -6.74 -22.75 -31.87
N ASP A 328 -6.24 -21.87 -30.99
CA ASP A 328 -7.08 -21.02 -30.13
C ASP A 328 -7.72 -19.84 -30.88
N TYR A 329 -9.03 -19.66 -30.67
CA TYR A 329 -9.81 -18.59 -31.29
C TYR A 329 -9.37 -17.19 -30.84
N HIS A 330 -9.04 -17.00 -29.56
CA HIS A 330 -8.66 -15.67 -29.06
C HIS A 330 -7.34 -15.21 -29.68
N VAL A 331 -6.36 -16.11 -29.84
CA VAL A 331 -5.11 -15.81 -30.54
C VAL A 331 -5.37 -15.39 -31.98
N ARG A 332 -6.19 -16.15 -32.74
CA ARG A 332 -6.58 -15.77 -34.11
C ARG A 332 -7.25 -14.41 -34.15
N PHE A 333 -8.19 -14.17 -33.24
CA PHE A 333 -8.89 -12.87 -33.12
C PHE A 333 -7.92 -11.71 -32.94
N TYR A 334 -6.97 -11.82 -32.02
CA TYR A 334 -5.98 -10.77 -31.80
C TYR A 334 -5.01 -10.62 -32.97
N ALA A 335 -4.67 -11.69 -33.69
CA ALA A 335 -3.84 -11.64 -34.90
C ALA A 335 -4.55 -10.91 -36.04
N THR A 336 -5.81 -11.26 -36.28
CA THR A 336 -6.66 -10.55 -37.25
C THR A 336 -6.78 -9.07 -36.89
N LYS A 337 -7.05 -8.75 -35.61
CA LYS A 337 -7.15 -7.36 -35.14
C LYS A 337 -5.83 -6.61 -35.33
N ALA A 338 -4.70 -7.21 -34.96
CA ALA A 338 -3.38 -6.62 -35.12
C ALA A 338 -3.11 -6.22 -36.58
N LEU A 339 -3.25 -7.15 -37.52
CA LEU A 339 -3.05 -6.92 -38.95
C LEU A 339 -4.01 -5.85 -39.51
N TYR A 340 -5.28 -5.90 -39.11
CA TYR A 340 -6.29 -4.95 -39.58
C TYR A 340 -5.98 -3.50 -39.14
N THR A 341 -5.42 -3.32 -37.94
CA THR A 341 -5.12 -2.00 -37.35
C THR A 341 -3.74 -1.45 -37.69
N LEU A 342 -2.83 -2.26 -38.22
CA LEU A 342 -1.43 -1.89 -38.48
C LEU A 342 -1.31 -0.87 -39.63
N ASP A 343 -1.40 -1.34 -40.87
CA ASP A 343 -1.31 -0.52 -42.08
C ASP A 343 -1.96 -1.20 -43.29
N ASP A 344 -1.96 -0.54 -44.44
CA ASP A 344 -2.60 -1.04 -45.66
C ASP A 344 -1.98 -2.34 -46.17
N GLU A 345 -0.66 -2.48 -46.06
CA GLU A 345 0.03 -3.72 -46.44
C GLU A 345 -0.43 -4.89 -45.58
N ALA A 346 -0.49 -4.72 -44.25
CA ALA A 346 -0.98 -5.76 -43.34
C ALA A 346 -2.45 -6.12 -43.60
N ARG A 347 -3.29 -5.12 -43.96
CA ARG A 347 -4.68 -5.35 -44.35
C ARG A 347 -4.80 -6.17 -45.63
N ASN A 348 -3.96 -5.89 -46.63
CA ASN A 348 -3.97 -6.65 -47.88
C ASN A 348 -3.52 -8.11 -47.63
N MET A 349 -2.44 -8.32 -46.87
CA MET A 349 -1.97 -9.66 -46.49
C MET A 349 -3.07 -10.48 -45.78
N LEU A 350 -3.86 -9.83 -44.91
CA LEU A 350 -4.98 -10.47 -44.21
C LEU A 350 -6.11 -10.87 -45.18
N GLN A 351 -6.43 -10.04 -46.17
CA GLN A 351 -7.46 -10.35 -47.17
C GLN A 351 -7.02 -11.50 -48.09
N ASP A 352 -5.77 -11.49 -48.53
CA ASP A 352 -5.18 -12.55 -49.34
C ASP A 352 -5.26 -13.90 -48.60
N PHE A 353 -4.80 -13.95 -47.34
CA PHE A 353 -4.86 -15.15 -46.51
C PHE A 353 -6.30 -15.64 -46.26
N ASN A 354 -7.24 -14.73 -46.00
CA ASN A 354 -8.65 -15.12 -45.82
C ASN A 354 -9.25 -15.72 -47.10
N THR A 355 -8.81 -15.26 -48.26
CA THR A 355 -9.24 -15.79 -49.56
C THR A 355 -8.69 -17.20 -49.78
N GLU A 356 -7.42 -17.44 -49.47
CA GLU A 356 -6.78 -18.77 -49.51
C GLU A 356 -7.47 -19.79 -48.56
N MET A 357 -7.90 -19.33 -47.39
CA MET A 357 -8.56 -20.16 -46.38
C MET A 357 -10.08 -20.26 -46.56
N ASN A 358 -10.61 -20.04 -47.76
CA ASN A 358 -12.05 -20.12 -48.08
C ASN A 358 -12.96 -19.28 -47.15
N GLY A 359 -12.47 -18.14 -46.67
CA GLY A 359 -13.24 -17.20 -45.87
C GLY A 359 -13.43 -17.58 -44.40
N ILE A 360 -12.66 -18.52 -43.85
CA ILE A 360 -12.76 -18.96 -42.43
C ILE A 360 -12.68 -17.79 -41.44
N LEU A 361 -11.91 -16.74 -41.76
CA LEU A 361 -11.73 -15.57 -40.88
C LEU A 361 -12.76 -14.46 -41.13
N SER A 362 -13.63 -14.60 -42.13
CA SER A 362 -14.60 -13.55 -42.53
C SER A 362 -15.49 -13.13 -41.37
N GLY A 363 -15.90 -14.07 -40.50
CA GLY A 363 -16.67 -13.74 -39.29
C GLY A 363 -15.91 -12.85 -38.30
N ILE A 364 -14.60 -13.08 -38.12
CA ILE A 364 -13.73 -12.28 -37.26
C ILE A 364 -13.48 -10.91 -37.89
N ILE A 365 -13.18 -10.86 -39.19
CA ILE A 365 -12.94 -9.62 -39.93
C ILE A 365 -14.17 -8.71 -39.88
N ASN A 366 -15.36 -9.26 -40.14
CA ASN A 366 -16.62 -8.51 -40.07
C ASN A 366 -16.82 -7.92 -38.67
N HIS A 367 -16.64 -8.72 -37.62
CA HIS A 367 -16.76 -8.26 -36.24
C HIS A 367 -15.79 -7.13 -35.89
N ILE A 368 -14.56 -7.15 -36.40
CA ILE A 368 -13.56 -6.10 -36.13
C ILE A 368 -13.83 -4.82 -36.93
N SER A 369 -14.42 -4.95 -38.12
CA SER A 369 -14.75 -3.84 -39.02
C SER A 369 -15.99 -3.03 -38.58
N GLU A 370 -16.83 -3.58 -37.68
CA GLU A 370 -18.01 -2.89 -37.18
C GLU A 370 -17.63 -1.77 -36.16
N PRO A 371 -17.95 -0.50 -36.45
CA PRO A 371 -17.52 0.64 -35.63
C PRO A 371 -18.20 0.74 -34.26
N LEU A 372 -19.25 -0.07 -33.99
CA LEU A 372 -20.00 -0.02 -32.72
C LEU A 372 -19.35 -0.82 -31.57
N LEU A 373 -18.22 -1.50 -31.82
CA LEU A 373 -17.52 -2.36 -30.87
C LEU A 373 -16.05 -1.97 -30.62
N GLN A 374 -15.58 -0.83 -31.16
CA GLN A 374 -14.19 -0.36 -31.03
C GLN A 374 -13.90 0.44 -29.76
#